data_AF-A0A6A2GQM3-F1
#
_entry.id   AF-A0A6A2GQM3-F1
#
_cell.length_a   1.000
_cell.length_b   1.000
_cell.length_c   1.000
_cell.angle_alpha   90.00
_cell.angle_beta   90.00
_cell.angle_gamma   90.00
#
_symmetry.space_group_name_H-M   'P 1'
#
loop_
_entity.id
_entity.type
_entity.pdbx_description
1 polymer ?
#
loop_
_entity_poly.entity_id
_entity_poly.type
_entity_poly.pdbx_seq_one_letter_code
_entity_poly.pdbx_strand_id
1 'polypeptide(L)'
;MPLFPKQAANSLVTETSQYFVFFCRYVCSAILAKCLIINVLRLILVILFFIAFLNITYTSRHTWATMAYHCEIHPGIISEAMGHSSITVTETYLKPFSNRKIDEANQRVISFVRSGACTV
;
A
#
# COMPACT_ATOMS: atom_id res chain seq x y z
N MET A 1 -40.66 47.40 55.38
CA MET A 1 -40.19 47.12 54.01
C MET A 1 -38.96 46.24 54.12
N PRO A 2 -39.04 44.93 53.82
CA PRO A 2 -37.86 44.08 53.93
C PRO A 2 -36.97 44.34 52.71
N LEU A 3 -35.79 44.90 52.97
CA LEU A 3 -34.74 45.13 51.99
C LEU A 3 -34.11 43.78 51.66
N PHE A 4 -34.58 43.14 50.58
CA PHE A 4 -33.91 41.96 50.05
C PHE A 4 -32.45 42.31 49.71
N PRO A 5 -31.48 41.46 50.09
CA PRO A 5 -30.08 41.73 49.80
C PRO A 5 -29.89 41.67 48.28
N LYS A 6 -29.77 42.83 47.64
CA LYS A 6 -29.57 43.01 46.19
C LYS A 6 -28.42 42.16 45.64
N GLN A 7 -27.49 41.77 46.50
CA GLN A 7 -26.34 40.93 46.20
C GLN A 7 -26.70 39.46 45.92
N ALA A 8 -27.74 38.92 46.55
CA ALA A 8 -28.14 37.51 46.37
C ALA A 8 -28.80 37.26 45.00
N ALA A 9 -29.60 38.21 44.51
CA ALA A 9 -30.24 38.11 43.19
C ALA A 9 -29.23 38.22 42.04
N ASN A 10 -28.21 39.08 42.20
CA ASN A 10 -27.16 39.26 41.19
C ASN A 10 -26.26 38.02 41.07
N SER A 11 -25.91 37.37 42.19
CA SER A 11 -25.16 36.11 42.19
C SER A 11 -25.93 34.95 41.54
N LEU A 12 -27.26 34.87 41.74
CA LEU A 12 -28.10 33.84 41.15
C LEU A 12 -28.22 33.99 39.62
N VAL A 13 -28.33 35.23 39.13
CA VAL A 13 -28.36 35.55 37.69
C VAL A 13 -27.01 35.26 37.03
N THR A 14 -25.89 35.49 37.72
CA THR A 14 -24.56 35.15 37.19
C THR A 14 -24.29 33.65 37.18
N GLU A 15 -24.73 32.89 38.19
CA GLU A 15 -24.60 31.42 38.21
C GLU A 15 -25.41 30.75 37.10
N THR A 16 -26.69 31.14 36.93
CA THR A 16 -27.56 30.57 35.89
C THR A 16 -27.03 30.82 34.48
N SER A 17 -26.41 31.99 34.23
CA SER A 17 -25.75 32.29 32.96
C SER A 17 -24.42 31.53 32.79
N GLN A 18 -23.67 31.28 33.86
CA GLN A 18 -22.42 30.51 33.81
C GLN A 18 -22.66 29.02 33.50
N TYR A 19 -23.68 28.39 34.09
CA TYR A 19 -24.08 27.02 33.76
C TYR A 19 -24.50 26.88 32.29
N PHE A 20 -25.21 27.86 31.74
CA PHE A 20 -25.62 27.87 30.34
C PHE A 20 -24.42 27.94 29.38
N VAL A 21 -23.44 28.81 29.67
CA VAL A 21 -22.22 28.93 28.86
C VAL A 21 -21.38 27.66 28.93
N PHE A 22 -21.27 27.03 30.10
CA PHE A 22 -20.57 25.76 30.27
C PHE A 22 -21.22 24.63 29.44
N PHE A 23 -22.56 24.52 29.51
CA PHE A 23 -23.31 23.55 28.71
C PHE A 23 -23.15 23.79 27.20
N CYS A 24 -23.25 25.04 26.76
CA CYS A 24 -23.06 25.41 25.36
C CYS A 24 -21.64 25.08 24.86
N ARG A 25 -20.60 25.39 25.64
CA ARG A 25 -19.21 25.08 25.30
C ARG A 25 -18.97 23.56 25.25
N TYR A 26 -19.59 22.80 26.15
CA TYR A 26 -19.52 21.34 26.13
C TYR A 26 -20.19 20.77 24.88
N VAL A 27 -21.40 21.20 24.54
CA VAL A 27 -22.13 20.72 23.35
C VAL A 27 -21.38 21.10 22.07
N CYS A 28 -20.89 22.33 21.93
CA CYS A 28 -20.06 22.74 20.80
C CYS A 28 -18.75 21.94 20.71
N SER A 29 -18.06 21.71 21.84
CA SER A 29 -16.85 20.89 21.89
C SER A 29 -17.12 19.44 21.47
N ALA A 30 -18.24 18.85 21.92
CA ALA A 30 -18.64 17.49 21.56
C ALA A 30 -18.98 17.35 20.07
N ILE A 31 -19.62 18.35 19.47
CA ILE A 31 -19.93 18.38 18.03
C ILE A 31 -18.63 18.51 17.21
N LEU A 32 -17.74 19.42 17.59
CA LEU A 32 -16.44 19.60 16.94
C LEU A 32 -15.58 18.33 17.03
N ALA A 33 -15.57 17.66 18.19
CA ALA A 33 -14.87 16.39 18.38
C ALA A 33 -15.42 15.29 17.47
N LYS A 34 -16.74 15.15 17.34
CA LYS A 34 -17.36 14.19 16.41
C LYS A 34 -17.00 14.48 14.95
N CYS A 35 -17.00 15.74 14.55
CA CYS A 35 -16.57 16.18 13.21
C CYS A 35 -15.08 15.90 12.97
N LEU A 36 -14.23 16.14 13.97
CA LEU A 36 -12.80 15.83 13.87
C LEU A 36 -12.57 14.32 13.75
N ILE A 37 -13.27 13.51 14.56
CA ILE A 37 -13.16 12.04 14.53
C ILE A 37 -13.59 11.48 13.17
N ILE A 38 -14.73 11.91 12.60
CA ILE A 38 -15.17 11.41 11.29
C ILE A 38 -14.21 11.83 10.17
N ASN A 39 -13.63 13.04 10.25
CA ASN A 39 -12.65 13.51 9.27
C ASN A 39 -11.33 12.74 9.38
N VAL A 40 -10.84 12.49 10.60
CA VAL A 40 -9.66 11.66 10.84
C VAL A 40 -9.90 10.22 10.39
N LEU A 41 -11.06 9.64 10.69
CA LEU A 41 -11.41 8.29 10.25
C LEU A 41 -11.47 8.19 8.72
N ARG A 42 -12.08 9.17 8.05
CA ARG A 42 -12.08 9.25 6.59
C ARG A 42 -10.66 9.35 6.02
N LEU A 43 -9.81 10.18 6.61
CA LEU A 43 -8.42 10.33 6.18
C LEU A 43 -7.65 9.00 6.31
N ILE A 44 -7.78 8.31 7.45
CA ILE A 44 -7.13 7.02 7.69
C ILE A 44 -7.58 5.97 6.66
N LEU A 45 -8.88 5.87 6.38
CA LEU A 45 -9.39 4.92 5.39
C LEU A 45 -8.84 5.19 3.99
N VAL A 46 -8.77 6.46 3.59
CA VAL A 46 -8.21 6.86 2.30
C VAL A 46 -6.72 6.50 2.20
N ILE A 47 -5.94 6.80 3.24
CA ILE A 47 -4.50 6.44 3.27
C ILE A 47 -4.31 4.93 3.22
N LEU A 48 -5.07 4.17 4.02
CA LEU A 48 -4.98 2.71 4.06
C LEU A 48 -5.35 2.10 2.70
N PHE A 49 -6.37 2.63 2.03
CA PHE A 49 -6.77 2.22 0.69
C PHE A 49 -5.63 2.43 -0.32
N PHE A 50 -5.00 3.61 -0.32
CA PHE A 50 -3.88 3.89 -1.21
C PHE A 50 -2.67 3.00 -0.95
N ILE A 51 -2.31 2.76 0.31
CA ILE A 51 -1.19 1.88 0.68
C ILE A 51 -1.48 0.44 0.26
N ALA A 52 -2.69 -0.05 0.51
CA ALA A 52 -3.10 -1.41 0.13
C ALA A 52 -3.06 -1.59 -1.38
N PHE A 53 -3.62 -0.63 -2.14
CA PHE A 53 -3.58 -0.64 -3.60
C PHE A 53 -2.14 -0.63 -4.14
N LEU A 54 -1.27 0.22 -3.59
CA LEU A 54 0.14 0.27 -3.97
C LEU A 54 0.86 -1.06 -3.67
N ASN A 55 0.59 -1.68 -2.52
CA ASN A 55 1.18 -2.97 -2.16
C ASN A 55 0.71 -4.11 -3.08
N ILE A 56 -0.58 -4.15 -3.44
CA ILE A 56 -1.13 -5.18 -4.33
C ILE A 56 -0.51 -5.08 -5.73
N THR A 57 -0.43 -3.87 -6.28
CA THR A 57 0.15 -3.64 -7.62
C THR A 57 1.65 -3.93 -7.66
N TYR A 58 2.39 -3.57 -6.61
CA TYR A 58 3.81 -3.89 -6.48
C TYR A 58 4.05 -5.40 -6.34
N THR A 59 3.34 -6.04 -5.40
CA THR A 59 3.49 -7.48 -5.13
C THR A 59 3.09 -8.30 -6.35
N SER A 60 1.99 -7.99 -7.02
CA SER A 60 1.57 -8.71 -8.24
C SER A 60 2.59 -8.62 -9.37
N ARG A 61 3.20 -7.44 -9.60
CA ARG A 61 4.29 -7.27 -10.57
C ARG A 61 5.51 -8.15 -10.22
N HIS A 62 5.91 -8.16 -8.95
CA HIS A 62 7.04 -8.97 -8.49
C HIS A 62 6.73 -10.48 -8.53
N THR A 63 5.52 -10.88 -8.17
CA THR A 63 5.04 -12.26 -8.27
C THR A 63 5.02 -12.71 -9.72
N TRP A 64 4.54 -11.88 -10.64
CA TRP A 64 4.55 -12.19 -12.08
C TRP A 64 5.98 -12.38 -12.60
N ALA A 65 6.91 -11.47 -12.27
CA ALA A 65 8.31 -11.60 -12.70
C ALA A 65 8.97 -12.88 -12.15
N THR A 66 8.68 -13.21 -10.88
CA THR A 66 9.19 -14.42 -10.23
C THR A 66 8.60 -15.68 -10.87
N MET A 67 7.29 -15.70 -11.13
CA MET A 67 6.63 -16.80 -11.83
C MET A 67 7.15 -16.98 -13.25
N ALA A 68 7.32 -15.89 -14.01
CA ALA A 68 7.87 -15.93 -15.36
C ALA A 68 9.29 -16.51 -15.38
N TYR A 69 10.11 -16.16 -14.38
CA TYR A 69 11.43 -16.75 -14.20
C TYR A 69 11.36 -18.26 -13.91
N HIS A 70 10.42 -18.69 -13.07
CA HIS A 70 10.19 -20.13 -12.81
C HIS A 70 9.65 -20.89 -14.02
N CYS A 71 8.88 -20.22 -14.88
CA CYS A 71 8.37 -20.76 -16.14
C CYS A 71 9.40 -20.78 -17.28
N GLU A 72 10.69 -20.55 -16.97
CA GLU A 72 11.79 -20.59 -17.95
C GLU A 72 11.68 -19.52 -19.05
N ILE A 73 10.90 -18.47 -18.83
CA ILE A 73 10.81 -17.34 -19.75
C ILE A 73 12.13 -16.56 -19.68
N HIS A 74 12.70 -16.27 -20.85
CA HIS A 74 13.97 -15.56 -20.95
C HIS A 74 13.90 -14.21 -20.19
N PRO A 75 14.84 -13.92 -19.26
CA PRO A 75 14.84 -12.69 -18.46
C PRO A 75 14.77 -11.40 -19.27
N GLY A 76 15.27 -11.41 -20.52
CA GLY A 76 15.12 -10.29 -21.45
C GLY A 76 13.67 -9.97 -21.81
N ILE A 77 12.80 -10.98 -21.94
CA ILE A 77 11.36 -10.79 -22.21
C ILE A 77 10.63 -10.29 -20.96
N ILE A 78 11.03 -10.77 -19.78
CA ILE A 78 10.50 -10.30 -18.49
C ILE A 78 10.89 -8.84 -18.26
N SER A 79 12.12 -8.46 -18.58
CA SER A 79 12.62 -7.09 -18.48
C SER A 79 11.89 -6.13 -19.43
N GLU A 80 11.67 -6.55 -20.67
CA GLU A 80 10.88 -5.80 -21.66
C GLU A 80 9.43 -5.62 -21.19
N ALA A 81 8.80 -6.69 -20.70
CA ALA A 81 7.43 -6.66 -20.19
C ALA A 81 7.25 -5.80 -18.93
N MET A 82 8.30 -5.62 -18.11
CA MET A 82 8.27 -4.74 -16.94
C MET A 82 8.51 -3.26 -17.28
N GLY A 83 8.84 -2.93 -18.52
CA GLY A 83 8.96 -1.56 -19.04
C GLY A 83 10.29 -0.87 -18.73
N HIS A 84 11.38 -1.62 -18.55
CA HIS A 84 12.70 -1.04 -18.32
C HIS A 84 13.34 -0.64 -19.66
N SER A 85 13.42 0.66 -19.95
CA SER A 85 14.07 1.22 -21.16
C SER A 85 15.61 1.14 -21.19
N SER A 86 16.25 0.38 -20.30
CA SER A 86 17.73 0.32 -20.21
C SER A 86 18.24 -1.11 -20.37
N ILE A 87 18.78 -1.36 -21.56
CA ILE A 87 19.60 -2.51 -21.99
C ILE A 87 20.97 -2.57 -21.27
N THR A 88 21.17 -1.86 -20.16
CA THR A 88 22.51 -1.72 -19.52
C THR A 88 22.66 -2.46 -18.20
N VAL A 89 21.58 -3.00 -17.61
CA VAL A 89 21.65 -3.78 -16.35
C VAL A 89 21.47 -5.29 -16.60
N THR A 90 21.17 -5.69 -17.83
CA THR A 90 20.90 -7.10 -18.17
C THR A 90 22.18 -7.93 -18.36
N GLU A 91 23.33 -7.31 -18.64
CA GLU A 91 24.60 -8.05 -18.74
C GLU A 91 25.09 -8.60 -17.39
N THR A 92 24.72 -7.99 -16.26
CA THR A 92 25.08 -8.55 -14.93
C THR A 92 24.11 -9.64 -14.46
N TYR A 93 22.88 -9.68 -15.01
CA TYR A 93 21.92 -10.77 -14.80
C TYR A 93 22.15 -11.98 -15.72
N LEU A 94 23.15 -11.93 -16.61
CA LEU A 94 23.81 -13.10 -17.20
C LEU A 94 24.55 -13.92 -16.12
N LYS A 95 23.96 -14.09 -14.93
CA LYS A 95 24.36 -15.22 -14.09
C LYS A 95 24.04 -16.44 -14.96
N PRO A 96 25.07 -17.19 -15.40
CA PRO A 96 24.90 -18.24 -16.38
C PRO A 96 23.74 -19.11 -15.90
N PHE A 97 22.81 -19.41 -16.82
CA PHE A 97 21.78 -20.42 -16.61
C PHE A 97 22.36 -21.51 -15.72
N SER A 98 21.68 -21.87 -14.61
CA SER A 98 22.25 -22.84 -13.67
C SER A 98 22.83 -24.00 -14.49
N ASN A 99 24.13 -24.29 -14.33
CA ASN A 99 24.86 -25.15 -15.27
C ASN A 99 24.08 -26.43 -15.62
N ARG A 100 23.31 -26.95 -14.66
CA ARG A 100 22.32 -28.02 -14.84
C ARG A 100 21.40 -27.89 -16.07
N LYS A 101 20.82 -26.71 -16.35
CA LYS A 101 19.91 -26.52 -17.48
C LYS A 101 20.65 -26.45 -18.81
N ILE A 102 21.86 -25.88 -18.82
CA ILE A 102 22.75 -25.91 -19.97
C ILE A 102 23.16 -27.37 -20.24
N ASP A 103 23.47 -28.12 -19.18
CA ASP A 103 23.82 -29.54 -19.27
C ASP A 103 22.65 -30.39 -19.78
N GLU A 104 21.43 -30.14 -19.31
CA GLU A 104 20.21 -30.83 -19.81
C GLU A 104 19.94 -30.50 -21.29
N ALA A 105 20.06 -29.22 -21.70
CA ALA A 105 19.91 -28.82 -23.09
C ALA A 105 20.99 -29.43 -23.98
N ASN A 106 22.25 -29.40 -23.53
CA ASN A 106 23.37 -30.01 -24.23
C ASN A 106 23.20 -31.54 -24.33
N GLN A 107 22.73 -32.21 -23.27
CA GLN A 107 22.43 -33.64 -23.33
C GLN A 107 21.33 -33.96 -24.35
N ARG A 108 20.29 -33.13 -24.47
CA ARG A 108 19.24 -33.30 -25.50
C ARG A 108 19.77 -33.12 -26.91
N VAL A 109 20.59 -32.10 -27.15
CA VAL A 109 21.22 -31.86 -28.46
C VAL A 109 22.18 -33.00 -28.80
N ILE A 110 23.04 -33.39 -27.86
CA ILE A 110 23.97 -34.51 -28.04
C ILE A 110 23.21 -35.81 -28.27
N SER A 111 22.11 -36.08 -27.54
CA SER A 111 21.29 -37.26 -27.77
C SER A 111 20.63 -37.21 -29.15
N PHE A 112 20.12 -36.06 -29.59
CA PHE A 112 19.51 -35.92 -30.90
C PHE A 112 20.52 -36.19 -32.04
N VAL A 113 21.72 -35.60 -31.93
CA VAL A 113 22.82 -35.82 -32.89
C VAL A 113 23.30 -37.27 -32.87
N ARG A 114 23.45 -37.87 -31.69
CA ARG A 114 23.93 -39.25 -31.51
C ARG A 114 22.87 -40.30 -31.92
N SER A 115 21.59 -39.98 -31.81
CA SER A 115 20.48 -40.85 -32.23
C SER A 115 20.21 -40.82 -33.74
N GLY A 116 20.94 -40.03 -34.52
CA GLY A 116 20.95 -40.16 -35.98
C GLY A 116 19.64 -39.86 -36.67
N ALA A 117 18.84 -38.89 -36.19
CA ALA A 117 17.65 -38.41 -36.89
C ALA A 117 17.98 -37.39 -38.01
N CYS A 118 19.21 -37.39 -38.52
CA CYS A 118 19.58 -36.74 -39.76
C CYS A 118 19.69 -37.81 -40.85
N THR A 119 18.56 -38.39 -41.22
CA THR A 119 18.39 -39.01 -42.54
C THR A 119 17.70 -37.98 -43.43
N VAL A 120 18.50 -37.19 -44.14
CA VAL A 120 18.12 -36.62 -45.43
C VAL A 120 19.27 -36.88 -46.39
#